data_AF-A0A430LRF4-F1
#
_entry.id   AF-A0A430LRF4-F1
#
_cell.length_a   1.000
_cell.length_b   1.000
_cell.length_c   1.000
_cell.angle_alpha   90.00
_cell.angle_beta   90.00
_cell.angle_gamma   90.00
#
_symmetry.space_group_name_H-M   'P 1'
#
loop_
_entity.id
_entity.type
_entity.pdbx_description
1 polymer ?
#
loop_
_entity_poly.entity_id
_entity_poly.type
_entity_poly.pdbx_seq_one_letter_code
_entity_poly.pdbx_strand_id
1 'polypeptide(L)'
;MVNRGRSGGCVTCKERRVKCDEAKPVCRACQRLKLHCGGYNRPKSKPKYAKLKFRDQNYKFCTETNQDINPPDRGGVVKAATSPSLSSGSDVQDHKVMSTLTSRRLSEPDTAVAFYLDHYARIGRDMGSTRGFFEMLIPAYFSQKQESALSLAVSALASEMLSMWRGEANNFGSTCKSYSRAITRLRTAIQDPIERGNPATVLAILVLQTYENASAIYHLRRASRMHHNGAASLLSSVDSDNMDGTLRAYLRKFMLHTEVSTAMRQKKPLKSIAYSWIRSKDTVAVPDNPSSTLDAIGALVAELQASYAQFVTQSGSTTSLERLKEWRAEARRVDAELLMWAENVPDHWRPLRLISDRDVDSSIPTYQSVCEVYPSCQIASIWNLWRFQRLVLAKIILGSLGAFSAPSCFGSAYGQFLDDPTDLLNYRQTLQEVVDSVCYSIPFYLGNRTTRSRLTDFTDPTILLPGQDCLGAVISSDDHRRHIIAQGPWRAMHPLSRCLTLFSEDDREVMASLLRPGQREWIRDQFLRVATLLHLPTEPGNDTGSPGGSADVKAEYLAREIRKGAILMSGP
;
A
#
# COMPACT_ATOMS: atom_id res chain seq x y z
N MET A 1 24.78 -55.96 7.76
CA MET A 1 25.28 -54.77 7.05
C MET A 1 25.80 -53.78 8.08
N VAL A 2 27.13 -53.71 8.27
CA VAL A 2 27.75 -52.94 9.36
C VAL A 2 27.70 -51.46 8.99
N ASN A 3 26.93 -50.67 9.74
CA ASN A 3 26.80 -49.23 9.54
C ASN A 3 28.11 -48.55 9.96
N ARG A 4 29.05 -48.40 9.03
CA ARG A 4 30.24 -47.56 9.24
C ARG A 4 29.74 -46.12 9.28
N GLY A 5 29.86 -45.48 10.44
CA GLY A 5 29.27 -44.17 10.72
C GLY A 5 29.62 -43.06 9.72
N ARG A 6 29.05 -41.88 9.97
CA ARG A 6 29.11 -40.67 9.12
C ARG A 6 30.55 -40.37 8.66
N SER A 7 30.78 -40.31 7.34
CA SER A 7 32.11 -40.18 6.74
C SER A 7 32.90 -38.94 7.22
N GLY A 8 34.17 -39.13 7.58
CA GLY A 8 35.09 -38.08 8.05
C GLY A 8 35.75 -37.26 6.93
N GLY A 9 35.50 -37.60 5.66
CA GLY A 9 36.12 -36.95 4.51
C GLY A 9 35.91 -35.43 4.41
N CYS A 10 36.80 -34.77 3.68
CA CYS A 10 36.71 -33.33 3.41
C CYS A 10 35.45 -32.99 2.58
N VAL A 11 35.02 -31.73 2.62
CA VAL A 11 33.83 -31.24 1.90
C VAL A 11 33.90 -31.58 0.42
N THR A 12 35.03 -31.28 -0.23
CA THR A 12 35.24 -31.51 -1.66
C THR A 12 35.12 -32.99 -2.04
N CYS A 13 35.66 -33.91 -1.25
CA CYS A 13 35.55 -35.35 -1.54
C CYS A 13 34.15 -35.89 -1.26
N LYS A 14 33.41 -35.31 -0.30
CA LYS A 14 32.01 -35.65 -0.03
C LYS A 14 31.09 -35.24 -1.17
N GLU A 15 31.24 -34.02 -1.67
CA GLU A 15 30.49 -33.51 -2.83
C GLU A 15 30.74 -34.36 -4.07
N ARG A 16 32.00 -34.73 -4.29
CA ARG A 16 32.42 -35.60 -5.40
C ARG A 16 32.10 -37.08 -5.18
N ARG A 17 31.58 -37.47 -4.01
CA ARG A 17 31.26 -38.86 -3.62
C ARG A 17 32.44 -39.84 -3.81
N VAL A 18 33.65 -39.39 -3.54
CA VAL A 18 34.89 -40.21 -3.60
C VAL A 18 35.46 -40.46 -2.21
N LYS A 19 36.22 -41.54 -2.05
CA LYS A 19 36.88 -41.86 -0.78
C LYS A 19 37.94 -40.80 -0.46
N CYS A 20 37.81 -40.15 0.69
CA CYS A 20 38.80 -39.22 1.22
C CYS A 20 39.80 -40.00 2.10
N ASP A 21 41.07 -39.65 1.98
CA ASP A 21 42.17 -40.16 2.80
C ASP A 21 42.32 -39.43 4.15
N GLU A 22 41.49 -38.42 4.40
CA GLU A 22 41.41 -37.67 5.68
C GLU A 22 42.71 -36.96 6.12
N ALA A 23 43.71 -36.84 5.24
CA ALA A 23 44.94 -36.10 5.49
C ALA A 23 44.70 -34.59 5.64
N LYS A 24 45.32 -33.98 6.67
CA LYS A 24 45.24 -32.54 6.97
C LYS A 24 46.58 -31.86 6.68
N PRO A 25 46.61 -30.61 6.18
CA PRO A 25 45.48 -29.70 5.98
C PRO A 25 44.66 -29.96 4.70
N VAL A 26 45.24 -30.65 3.71
CA VAL A 26 44.62 -30.97 2.41
C VAL A 26 44.72 -32.47 2.15
N CYS A 27 43.62 -33.08 1.69
CA CYS A 27 43.61 -34.51 1.38
C CYS A 27 44.41 -34.82 0.11
N ARG A 28 45.11 -35.96 0.05
CA ARG A 28 45.94 -36.34 -1.10
C ARG A 28 45.13 -36.50 -2.38
N ALA A 29 43.86 -36.88 -2.29
CA ALA A 29 42.97 -36.97 -3.44
C ALA A 29 42.72 -35.58 -4.08
N CYS A 30 42.52 -34.54 -3.28
CA CYS A 30 42.41 -33.16 -3.77
C CYS A 30 43.75 -32.63 -4.27
N GLN A 31 44.84 -32.93 -3.58
CA GLN A 31 46.18 -32.48 -3.97
C GLN A 31 46.63 -33.06 -5.31
N ARG A 32 46.48 -34.38 -5.50
CA ARG A 32 46.85 -35.06 -6.76
C ARG A 32 46.06 -34.55 -7.96
N LEU A 33 44.80 -34.17 -7.75
CA LEU A 33 43.92 -33.64 -8.78
C LEU A 33 43.99 -32.12 -8.93
N LYS A 34 44.90 -31.46 -8.19
CA LYS A 34 45.05 -29.99 -8.14
C LYS A 34 43.73 -29.25 -7.87
N LEU A 35 42.87 -29.83 -7.03
CA LEU A 35 41.59 -29.24 -6.64
C LEU A 35 41.71 -28.50 -5.30
N HIS A 36 40.98 -27.40 -5.16
CA HIS A 36 40.84 -26.71 -3.87
C HIS A 36 40.10 -27.60 -2.87
N CYS A 37 40.71 -27.85 -1.71
CA CYS A 37 40.15 -28.73 -0.67
C CYS A 37 39.39 -27.90 0.37
N GLY A 38 38.07 -28.03 0.41
CA GLY A 38 37.16 -27.32 1.34
C GLY A 38 37.29 -27.73 2.82
N GLY A 39 38.36 -28.44 3.19
CA GLY A 39 38.69 -28.79 4.57
C GLY A 39 37.71 -29.76 5.25
N TYR A 40 37.86 -29.89 6.57
CA TYR A 40 37.18 -30.90 7.42
C TYR A 40 36.17 -30.30 8.42
N ASN A 41 35.80 -29.03 8.26
CA ASN A 41 35.09 -28.29 9.29
C ASN A 41 33.61 -28.71 9.41
N ARG A 42 33.19 -29.02 10.65
CA ARG A 42 31.78 -29.08 11.06
C ARG A 42 31.33 -27.68 11.50
N PRO A 43 30.09 -27.25 11.25
CA PRO A 43 29.51 -26.11 11.97
C PRO A 43 29.42 -26.47 13.46
N LYS A 44 30.15 -25.73 14.30
CA LYS A 44 30.09 -25.84 15.76
C LYS A 44 28.81 -25.14 16.25
N SER A 45 28.16 -25.77 17.24
CA SER A 45 27.08 -25.29 18.14
C SER A 45 25.76 -24.79 17.54
N LYS A 46 24.72 -25.65 17.61
CA LYS A 46 23.31 -25.22 17.79
C LYS A 46 23.01 -25.17 19.30
N PRO A 47 22.28 -24.18 19.83
CA PRO A 47 21.76 -24.25 21.20
C PRO A 47 20.65 -25.32 21.28
N LYS A 48 20.64 -26.01 22.42
CA LYS A 48 19.70 -27.08 22.80
C LYS A 48 18.28 -26.52 22.84
N TYR A 49 17.39 -26.89 21.92
CA TYR A 49 15.96 -27.22 22.12
C TYR A 49 15.37 -27.60 20.75
N ALA A 50 15.52 -28.87 20.36
CA ALA A 50 14.84 -29.44 19.20
C ALA A 50 14.44 -30.88 19.51
N LYS A 51 13.41 -31.04 20.33
CA LYS A 51 12.60 -32.26 20.41
C LYS A 51 11.13 -31.88 20.27
N LEU A 52 10.74 -31.44 19.07
CA LEU A 52 9.38 -31.53 18.58
C LEU A 52 9.47 -32.06 17.15
N LYS A 53 9.16 -33.35 16.97
CA LYS A 53 8.92 -33.92 15.65
C LYS A 53 7.48 -33.61 15.29
N PHE A 54 7.25 -32.63 14.41
CA PHE A 54 5.97 -32.54 13.71
C PHE A 54 5.89 -33.72 12.75
N ARG A 55 4.86 -34.56 12.94
CA ARG A 55 4.53 -35.66 12.07
C ARG A 55 3.44 -35.15 11.13
N ASP A 56 3.82 -34.86 9.89
CA ASP A 56 2.88 -34.52 8.83
C ASP A 56 1.95 -35.72 8.57
N GLN A 57 0.66 -35.54 8.82
CA GLN A 57 -0.41 -36.53 8.55
C GLN A 57 -1.25 -36.16 7.32
N ASN A 58 -0.89 -35.13 6.55
CA ASN A 58 -1.69 -34.68 5.41
C ASN A 58 -1.65 -35.62 4.20
N TYR A 59 -0.85 -36.70 4.20
CA TYR A 59 -0.88 -37.68 3.11
C TYR A 59 -2.11 -38.62 3.14
N LYS A 60 -2.87 -38.65 4.25
CA LYS A 60 -4.03 -39.56 4.39
C LYS A 60 -5.36 -39.04 3.86
N PHE A 61 -5.43 -37.82 3.34
CA PHE A 61 -6.67 -37.20 2.85
C PHE A 61 -6.71 -36.95 1.33
N CYS A 62 -5.81 -37.57 0.55
CA CYS A 62 -5.76 -37.40 -0.90
C CYS A 62 -5.65 -38.73 -1.66
N THR A 63 -6.45 -39.75 -1.33
CA THR A 63 -6.64 -40.93 -2.20
C THR A 63 -7.97 -41.62 -1.95
N GLU A 64 -9.10 -40.92 -2.11
CA GLU A 64 -10.40 -41.59 -2.32
C GLU A 64 -11.27 -40.73 -3.24
N THR A 65 -11.09 -40.88 -4.55
CA THR A 65 -12.11 -40.70 -5.61
C THR A 65 -11.43 -40.93 -6.96
N ASN A 66 -11.50 -42.17 -7.43
CA ASN A 66 -11.67 -42.55 -8.84
C ASN A 66 -11.60 -44.08 -8.92
N GLN A 67 -12.75 -44.71 -8.65
CA GLN A 67 -13.04 -46.06 -9.13
C GLN A 67 -13.57 -45.96 -10.56
N ASP A 68 -13.11 -46.93 -11.36
CA ASP A 68 -13.68 -47.49 -12.58
C ASP A 68 -13.60 -46.69 -13.89
N ILE A 69 -12.73 -47.17 -14.80
CA ILE A 69 -13.08 -47.80 -16.10
C ILE A 69 -11.79 -48.46 -16.68
N ASN A 70 -11.80 -49.79 -16.84
CA ASN A 70 -10.93 -50.56 -17.78
C ASN A 70 -11.64 -50.62 -19.16
N PRO A 71 -11.01 -50.97 -20.34
CA PRO A 71 -9.92 -51.95 -20.58
C PRO A 71 -9.00 -51.57 -21.82
N PRO A 72 -8.36 -52.50 -22.58
CA PRO A 72 -7.38 -53.52 -22.21
C PRO A 72 -5.99 -53.39 -22.91
N ASP A 73 -5.00 -53.93 -22.21
CA ASP A 73 -3.77 -54.64 -22.58
C ASP A 73 -3.34 -54.84 -24.07
N ARG A 74 -2.08 -54.48 -24.39
CA ARG A 74 -1.06 -55.37 -25.01
C ARG A 74 0.31 -54.69 -25.20
N GLY A 75 1.30 -55.17 -24.43
CA GLY A 75 2.62 -55.64 -24.90
C GLY A 75 3.70 -54.65 -25.39
N GLY A 76 4.89 -54.69 -24.78
CA GLY A 76 6.15 -54.56 -25.54
C GLY A 76 7.28 -53.66 -24.99
N VAL A 77 8.15 -54.23 -24.14
CA VAL A 77 9.63 -54.25 -24.28
C VAL A 77 10.45 -52.92 -24.26
N VAL A 78 11.13 -52.71 -23.11
CA VAL A 78 12.60 -52.49 -22.89
C VAL A 78 13.32 -51.16 -23.29
N LYS A 79 13.95 -50.57 -22.24
CA LYS A 79 15.27 -49.87 -22.08
C LYS A 79 15.43 -48.34 -22.08
N ALA A 80 15.96 -47.89 -20.93
CA ALA A 80 17.05 -46.93 -20.66
C ALA A 80 16.89 -45.46 -21.15
N ALA A 81 16.60 -44.51 -20.26
CA ALA A 81 17.53 -43.79 -19.38
C ALA A 81 18.50 -42.83 -20.12
N THR A 82 18.32 -41.52 -19.96
CA THR A 82 19.34 -40.58 -19.41
C THR A 82 18.65 -39.29 -18.97
N SER A 83 19.06 -38.83 -17.78
CA SER A 83 18.43 -37.81 -16.95
C SER A 83 18.75 -36.35 -17.33
N PRO A 84 18.04 -35.40 -16.71
CA PRO A 84 18.08 -33.97 -16.95
C PRO A 84 19.19 -33.26 -16.16
N SER A 85 19.56 -32.08 -16.66
CA SER A 85 20.41 -31.10 -15.98
C SER A 85 19.78 -30.59 -14.67
N LEU A 86 20.58 -30.64 -13.61
CA LEU A 86 20.32 -30.11 -12.27
C LEU A 86 20.53 -28.59 -12.23
N SER A 87 19.52 -27.85 -11.76
CA SER A 87 19.72 -26.55 -11.12
C SER A 87 19.01 -26.52 -9.76
N SER A 88 19.73 -25.90 -8.83
CA SER A 88 19.54 -25.80 -7.39
C SER A 88 18.14 -25.35 -6.96
N GLY A 89 17.61 -26.02 -5.93
CA GLY A 89 16.28 -25.77 -5.38
C GLY A 89 16.27 -24.68 -4.31
N SER A 90 15.51 -23.61 -4.60
CA SER A 90 14.76 -22.83 -3.60
C SER A 90 13.48 -22.16 -4.16
N ASP A 91 13.19 -22.23 -5.47
CA ASP A 91 12.12 -21.42 -6.12
C ASP A 91 10.83 -22.18 -6.50
N VAL A 92 10.57 -23.36 -5.92
CA VAL A 92 9.52 -24.26 -6.43
C VAL A 92 8.09 -23.84 -6.02
N GLN A 93 7.92 -22.89 -5.10
CA GLN A 93 6.58 -22.44 -4.66
C GLN A 93 6.01 -21.29 -5.50
N ASP A 94 6.81 -20.33 -5.96
CA ASP A 94 6.32 -19.19 -6.76
C ASP A 94 6.06 -19.57 -8.23
N HIS A 95 6.86 -20.47 -8.81
CA HIS A 95 6.64 -20.95 -10.18
C HIS A 95 5.39 -21.82 -10.35
N LYS A 96 4.89 -22.42 -9.25
CA LYS A 96 3.68 -23.26 -9.29
C LYS A 96 2.40 -22.44 -9.45
N VAL A 97 2.41 -21.17 -9.01
CA VAL A 97 1.34 -20.19 -9.23
C VAL A 97 1.36 -19.67 -10.67
N MET A 98 2.56 -19.53 -11.27
CA MET A 98 2.73 -19.14 -12.67
C MET A 98 2.19 -20.18 -13.66
N SER A 99 2.34 -21.47 -13.34
CA SER A 99 1.86 -22.57 -14.20
C SER A 99 0.34 -22.82 -14.11
N THR A 100 -0.33 -22.40 -13.03
CA THR A 100 -1.80 -22.47 -12.93
C THR A 100 -2.50 -21.32 -13.66
N LEU A 101 -1.83 -20.19 -13.88
CA LEU A 101 -2.35 -19.06 -14.67
C LEU A 101 -2.42 -19.36 -16.17
N THR A 102 -1.64 -20.32 -16.68
CA THR A 102 -1.48 -20.60 -18.11
C THR A 102 -2.35 -21.74 -18.65
N SER A 103 -3.08 -22.47 -17.79
CA SER A 103 -3.89 -23.64 -18.21
C SER A 103 -5.37 -23.35 -18.48
N ARG A 104 -5.86 -22.12 -18.28
CA ARG A 104 -7.27 -21.77 -18.53
C ARG A 104 -7.40 -21.12 -19.90
N ARG A 105 -8.26 -21.66 -20.78
CA ARG A 105 -8.64 -20.97 -22.03
C ARG A 105 -9.27 -19.63 -21.63
N LEU A 106 -8.58 -18.53 -21.91
CA LEU A 106 -8.93 -17.20 -21.46
C LEU A 106 -10.15 -16.69 -22.22
N SER A 107 -11.26 -16.50 -21.52
CA SER A 107 -12.31 -15.58 -21.96
C SER A 107 -11.94 -14.15 -21.53
N GLU A 108 -12.49 -13.10 -22.17
CA GLU A 108 -12.18 -11.68 -21.84
C GLU A 108 -12.15 -11.33 -20.32
N PRO A 109 -13.03 -11.85 -19.44
CA PRO A 109 -12.92 -11.59 -17.99
C PRO A 109 -11.67 -12.20 -17.32
N ASP A 110 -11.05 -13.24 -17.88
CA ASP A 110 -9.89 -13.92 -17.27
C ASP A 110 -8.60 -13.08 -17.40
N THR A 111 -8.46 -12.26 -18.45
CA THR A 111 -7.28 -11.37 -18.62
C THR A 111 -7.29 -10.19 -17.66
N ALA A 112 -8.47 -9.64 -17.35
CA ALA A 112 -8.63 -8.51 -16.45
C ALA A 112 -8.23 -8.86 -15.02
N VAL A 113 -8.70 -10.00 -14.51
CA VAL A 113 -8.34 -10.47 -13.17
C VAL A 113 -6.84 -10.68 -13.05
N ALA A 114 -6.22 -11.38 -14.02
CA ALA A 114 -4.77 -11.58 -14.01
C ALA A 114 -4.02 -10.25 -13.98
N PHE A 115 -4.43 -9.29 -14.83
CA PHE A 115 -3.86 -7.94 -14.85
C PHE A 115 -3.98 -7.24 -13.48
N TYR A 116 -5.17 -7.24 -12.88
CA TYR A 116 -5.40 -6.59 -11.58
C TYR A 116 -4.60 -7.24 -10.45
N LEU A 117 -4.61 -8.57 -10.36
CA LEU A 117 -3.87 -9.27 -9.30
C LEU A 117 -2.37 -8.99 -9.42
N ASP A 118 -1.82 -9.01 -10.64
CA ASP A 118 -0.40 -8.81 -10.88
C ASP A 118 0.05 -7.35 -10.67
N HIS A 119 -0.70 -6.37 -11.19
CA HIS A 119 -0.28 -4.96 -11.19
C HIS A 119 -0.76 -4.16 -9.97
N TYR A 120 -1.88 -4.57 -9.37
CA TYR A 120 -2.51 -3.82 -8.27
C TYR A 120 -2.56 -4.57 -6.95
N ALA A 121 -2.65 -5.90 -6.90
CA ALA A 121 -2.80 -6.62 -5.63
C ALA A 121 -1.49 -7.22 -5.08
N ARG A 122 -0.60 -7.72 -5.95
CA ARG A 122 0.59 -8.50 -5.56
C ARG A 122 1.79 -7.64 -5.17
N ILE A 123 2.22 -6.74 -6.05
CA ILE A 123 3.59 -6.17 -5.97
C ILE A 123 3.70 -5.08 -4.90
N GLY A 124 4.88 -5.00 -4.28
CA GLY A 124 5.28 -3.92 -3.37
C GLY A 124 4.68 -4.01 -1.97
N ARG A 125 4.20 -5.20 -1.59
CA ARG A 125 3.43 -5.44 -0.37
C ARG A 125 3.94 -6.67 0.36
N ASP A 126 4.02 -6.56 1.68
CA ASP A 126 4.30 -7.67 2.59
C ASP A 126 3.59 -7.44 3.93
N MET A 127 3.39 -8.49 4.72
CA MET A 127 2.69 -8.39 6.01
C MET A 127 3.39 -7.44 7.00
N GLY A 128 4.69 -7.20 6.84
CA GLY A 128 5.46 -6.23 7.61
C GLY A 128 5.32 -4.78 7.10
N SER A 129 4.73 -4.53 5.93
CA SER A 129 4.51 -3.17 5.41
C SER A 129 3.06 -2.78 5.22
N THR A 130 2.12 -3.71 5.38
CA THR A 130 0.72 -3.48 5.02
C THR A 130 -0.26 -3.80 6.15
N ARG A 131 -1.55 -3.70 5.80
CA ARG A 131 -2.69 -3.84 6.71
C ARG A 131 -3.54 -5.06 6.37
N GLY A 132 -3.00 -6.00 5.59
CA GLY A 132 -3.57 -7.33 5.39
C GLY A 132 -4.51 -7.52 4.19
N PHE A 133 -5.21 -6.48 3.74
CA PHE A 133 -6.29 -6.65 2.75
C PHE A 133 -5.83 -7.31 1.44
N PHE A 134 -4.79 -6.77 0.80
CA PHE A 134 -4.37 -7.22 -0.53
C PHE A 134 -3.61 -8.56 -0.50
N GLU A 135 -2.89 -8.83 0.58
CA GLU A 135 -2.09 -10.06 0.71
C GLU A 135 -2.98 -11.26 1.05
N MET A 136 -4.10 -11.00 1.75
CA MET A 136 -5.13 -12.01 1.98
C MET A 136 -6.04 -12.20 0.76
N LEU A 137 -6.17 -11.17 -0.09
CA LEU A 137 -7.05 -11.20 -1.27
C LEU A 137 -6.67 -12.31 -2.26
N ILE A 138 -5.38 -12.43 -2.60
CA ILE A 138 -4.93 -13.38 -3.63
C ILE A 138 -5.18 -14.84 -3.21
N PRO A 139 -4.70 -15.31 -2.03
CA PRO A 139 -4.97 -16.67 -1.58
C PRO A 139 -6.47 -16.94 -1.40
N ALA A 140 -7.21 -15.97 -0.86
CA ALA A 140 -8.65 -16.10 -0.70
C ALA A 140 -9.34 -16.28 -2.06
N TYR A 141 -9.03 -15.44 -3.05
CA TYR A 141 -9.61 -15.52 -4.39
C TYR A 141 -9.41 -16.89 -5.01
N PHE A 142 -8.19 -17.44 -4.98
CA PHE A 142 -7.88 -18.75 -5.56
C PHE A 142 -8.51 -19.93 -4.80
N SER A 143 -8.86 -19.76 -3.52
CA SER A 143 -9.60 -20.77 -2.75
C SER A 143 -11.09 -20.82 -3.07
N GLN A 144 -11.65 -19.79 -3.71
CA GLN A 144 -13.08 -19.69 -3.97
C GLN A 144 -13.49 -20.32 -5.31
N LYS A 145 -14.72 -20.84 -5.35
CA LYS A 145 -15.35 -21.28 -6.60
C LYS A 145 -15.57 -20.09 -7.53
N GLN A 146 -15.59 -20.38 -8.82
CA GLN A 146 -16.07 -19.44 -9.83
C GLN A 146 -17.52 -19.05 -9.49
N GLU A 147 -17.90 -17.79 -9.73
CA GLU A 147 -19.21 -17.25 -9.39
C GLU A 147 -19.50 -17.11 -7.88
N SER A 148 -18.47 -17.25 -7.03
CA SER A 148 -18.53 -16.79 -5.64
C SER A 148 -18.62 -15.26 -5.59
N ALA A 149 -19.11 -14.72 -4.46
CA ALA A 149 -19.20 -13.28 -4.24
C ALA A 149 -17.83 -12.59 -4.41
N LEU A 150 -16.75 -13.18 -3.87
CA LEU A 150 -15.40 -12.67 -4.02
C LEU A 150 -14.93 -12.70 -5.47
N SER A 151 -15.15 -13.83 -6.17
CA SER A 151 -14.69 -13.95 -7.55
C SER A 151 -15.32 -12.90 -8.46
N LEU A 152 -16.63 -12.67 -8.31
CA LEU A 152 -17.37 -11.68 -9.08
C LEU A 152 -16.99 -10.24 -8.72
N ALA A 153 -16.77 -9.95 -7.44
CA ALA A 153 -16.32 -8.64 -6.99
C ALA A 153 -14.95 -8.29 -7.57
N VAL A 154 -14.00 -9.24 -7.55
CA VAL A 154 -12.67 -9.05 -8.14
C VAL A 154 -12.77 -8.90 -9.65
N SER A 155 -13.56 -9.72 -10.34
CA SER A 155 -13.76 -9.57 -11.78
C SER A 155 -14.35 -8.21 -12.15
N ALA A 156 -15.34 -7.71 -11.40
CA ALA A 156 -15.93 -6.39 -11.65
C ALA A 156 -14.89 -5.27 -11.51
N LEU A 157 -14.13 -5.24 -10.41
CA LEU A 157 -13.07 -4.24 -10.22
C LEU A 157 -11.97 -4.35 -11.28
N ALA A 158 -11.55 -5.57 -11.58
CA ALA A 158 -10.48 -5.84 -12.51
C ALA A 158 -10.85 -5.45 -13.95
N SER A 159 -12.07 -5.74 -14.40
CA SER A 159 -12.56 -5.36 -15.72
C SER A 159 -12.58 -3.84 -15.90
N GLU A 160 -13.10 -3.09 -14.92
CA GLU A 160 -13.09 -1.63 -14.98
C GLU A 160 -11.65 -1.10 -14.98
N MET A 161 -10.79 -1.65 -14.12
CA MET A 161 -9.37 -1.27 -14.09
C MET A 161 -8.72 -1.45 -15.45
N LEU A 162 -8.87 -2.62 -16.09
CA LEU A 162 -8.29 -2.89 -17.40
C LEU A 162 -8.88 -2.01 -18.52
N SER A 163 -10.19 -1.73 -18.50
CA SER A 163 -10.86 -0.88 -19.50
C SER A 163 -10.26 0.53 -19.53
N MET A 164 -9.85 1.08 -18.37
CA MET A 164 -9.14 2.37 -18.32
C MET A 164 -7.81 2.34 -19.06
N TRP A 165 -7.05 1.26 -18.92
CA TRP A 165 -5.76 1.08 -19.63
C TRP A 165 -5.93 0.89 -21.13
N ARG A 166 -7.13 0.47 -21.59
CA ARG A 166 -7.51 0.37 -23.00
C ARG A 166 -7.98 1.71 -23.60
N GLY A 167 -8.11 2.76 -22.79
CA GLY A 167 -8.56 4.08 -23.24
C GLY A 167 -10.08 4.21 -23.35
N GLU A 168 -10.83 3.28 -22.78
CA GLU A 168 -12.30 3.29 -22.70
C GLU A 168 -12.81 4.06 -21.46
N ALA A 169 -11.94 4.86 -20.82
CA ALA A 169 -12.15 5.48 -19.51
C ALA A 169 -13.35 6.42 -19.39
N ASN A 170 -13.92 6.91 -20.50
CA ASN A 170 -15.11 7.77 -20.50
C ASN A 170 -16.38 7.08 -19.96
N ASN A 171 -16.31 5.77 -19.70
CA ASN A 171 -17.45 4.91 -19.38
C ASN A 171 -17.25 4.07 -18.11
N PHE A 172 -16.38 4.48 -17.15
CA PHE A 172 -16.21 3.71 -15.90
C PHE A 172 -17.58 3.39 -15.30
N GLY A 173 -17.94 2.12 -15.15
CA GLY A 173 -19.24 1.70 -14.60
C GLY A 173 -20.48 1.90 -15.48
N SER A 174 -20.40 2.35 -16.73
CA SER A 174 -21.59 2.63 -17.58
C SER A 174 -22.38 1.37 -17.99
N THR A 175 -21.79 0.18 -17.88
CA THR A 175 -22.45 -1.10 -18.21
C THR A 175 -21.95 -2.27 -17.35
N CYS A 176 -21.80 -2.09 -16.04
CA CYS A 176 -21.16 -3.12 -15.21
C CYS A 176 -22.12 -4.25 -14.79
N LYS A 177 -22.54 -5.08 -15.76
CA LYS A 177 -23.27 -6.35 -15.53
C LYS A 177 -22.57 -7.19 -14.46
N SER A 178 -21.23 -7.19 -14.46
CA SER A 178 -20.39 -7.89 -13.47
C SER A 178 -20.57 -7.34 -12.05
N TYR A 179 -20.63 -6.01 -11.88
CA TYR A 179 -20.87 -5.40 -10.57
C TYR A 179 -22.28 -5.75 -10.06
N SER A 180 -23.32 -5.61 -10.88
CA SER A 180 -24.70 -6.00 -10.49
C SER A 180 -24.81 -7.47 -10.12
N ARG A 181 -24.08 -8.34 -10.83
CA ARG A 181 -23.99 -9.78 -10.52
C ARG A 181 -23.26 -10.02 -9.20
N ALA A 182 -22.16 -9.32 -8.95
CA ALA A 182 -21.41 -9.40 -7.68
C ALA A 182 -22.29 -9.00 -6.48
N ILE A 183 -23.05 -7.91 -6.60
CA ILE A 183 -23.98 -7.45 -5.54
C ILE A 183 -25.08 -8.48 -5.30
N THR A 184 -25.67 -9.03 -6.36
CA THR A 184 -26.71 -10.07 -6.24
C THR A 184 -26.15 -11.30 -5.51
N ARG A 185 -24.97 -11.80 -5.90
CA ARG A 185 -24.36 -12.97 -5.27
C ARG A 185 -23.93 -12.70 -3.83
N LEU A 186 -23.41 -11.51 -3.55
CA LEU A 186 -23.05 -11.08 -2.20
C LEU A 186 -24.28 -11.05 -1.29
N ARG A 187 -25.42 -10.55 -1.78
CA ARG A 187 -26.69 -10.56 -1.02
C ARG A 187 -27.10 -11.98 -0.61
N THR A 188 -26.95 -12.96 -1.50
CA THR A 188 -27.19 -14.36 -1.17
C THR A 188 -26.17 -14.87 -0.14
N ALA A 189 -24.88 -14.54 -0.31
CA ALA A 189 -23.81 -14.99 0.59
C ALA A 189 -23.97 -14.48 2.04
N ILE A 190 -24.42 -13.23 2.22
CA ILE A 190 -24.64 -12.68 3.58
C ILE A 190 -25.91 -13.24 4.24
N GLN A 191 -26.85 -13.80 3.47
CA GLN A 191 -28.06 -14.43 4.00
C GLN A 191 -27.80 -15.87 4.46
N ASP A 192 -26.87 -16.57 3.81
CA ASP A 192 -26.42 -17.91 4.18
C ASP A 192 -25.54 -17.85 5.45
N PRO A 193 -25.87 -18.57 6.54
CA PRO A 193 -25.10 -18.54 7.79
C PRO A 193 -23.63 -18.98 7.65
N ILE A 194 -23.35 -19.93 6.75
CA ILE A 194 -22.01 -20.49 6.53
C ILE A 194 -21.18 -19.51 5.70
N GLU A 195 -21.73 -19.01 4.59
CA GLU A 195 -21.02 -18.04 3.75
C GLU A 195 -20.87 -16.67 4.43
N ARG A 196 -21.81 -16.27 5.28
CA ARG A 196 -21.72 -15.04 6.08
C ARG A 196 -20.46 -15.01 6.94
N GLY A 197 -20.11 -16.13 7.56
CA GLY A 197 -18.92 -16.28 8.38
C GLY A 197 -17.63 -16.43 7.56
N ASN A 198 -17.71 -16.60 6.24
CA ASN A 198 -16.53 -16.81 5.41
C ASN A 198 -15.75 -15.50 5.20
N PRO A 199 -14.43 -15.46 5.49
CA PRO A 199 -13.61 -14.28 5.24
C PRO A 199 -13.64 -13.78 3.79
N ALA A 200 -13.84 -14.68 2.83
CA ALA A 200 -13.99 -14.32 1.41
C ALA A 200 -15.19 -13.39 1.18
N THR A 201 -16.25 -13.52 1.98
CA THR A 201 -17.42 -12.63 1.93
C THR A 201 -17.06 -11.23 2.39
N VAL A 202 -16.29 -11.08 3.47
CA VAL A 202 -15.80 -9.76 3.93
C VAL A 202 -14.86 -9.15 2.89
N LEU A 203 -13.94 -9.93 2.34
CA LEU A 203 -13.04 -9.48 1.27
C LEU A 203 -13.83 -9.03 0.04
N ALA A 204 -14.91 -9.72 -0.34
CA ALA A 204 -15.77 -9.34 -1.45
C ALA A 204 -16.38 -7.94 -1.22
N ILE A 205 -16.87 -7.68 0.00
CA ILE A 205 -17.42 -6.37 0.38
C ILE A 205 -16.35 -5.28 0.28
N LEU A 206 -15.12 -5.53 0.75
CA LEU A 206 -14.01 -4.57 0.68
C LEU A 206 -13.51 -4.33 -0.75
N VAL A 207 -13.52 -5.34 -1.62
CA VAL A 207 -13.25 -5.19 -3.05
C VAL A 207 -14.33 -4.31 -3.71
N LEU A 208 -15.61 -4.51 -3.39
CA LEU A 208 -16.69 -3.66 -3.87
C LEU A 208 -16.59 -2.23 -3.34
N GLN A 209 -16.10 -2.03 -2.11
CA GLN A 209 -15.79 -0.69 -1.61
C GLN A 209 -14.65 -0.04 -2.41
N THR A 210 -13.65 -0.82 -2.81
CA THR A 210 -12.54 -0.34 -3.67
C THR A 210 -13.06 0.06 -5.05
N TYR A 211 -13.97 -0.73 -5.63
CA TYR A 211 -14.70 -0.39 -6.85
C TYR A 211 -15.46 0.93 -6.70
N GLU A 212 -16.24 1.11 -5.63
CA GLU A 212 -16.99 2.35 -5.40
C GLU A 212 -16.10 3.57 -5.25
N ASN A 213 -14.94 3.42 -4.60
CA ASN A 213 -13.99 4.50 -4.44
C ASN A 213 -13.41 4.93 -5.80
N ALA A 214 -12.98 3.96 -6.63
CA ALA A 214 -12.48 4.24 -7.97
C ALA A 214 -13.58 4.89 -8.84
N SER A 215 -14.77 4.30 -8.86
CA SER A 215 -15.94 4.86 -9.55
C SER A 215 -16.21 6.30 -9.12
N ALA A 216 -16.17 6.59 -7.82
CA ALA A 216 -16.47 7.92 -7.32
C ALA A 216 -15.47 8.98 -7.80
N ILE A 217 -14.20 8.62 -7.93
CA ILE A 217 -13.15 9.51 -8.45
C ILE A 217 -13.38 9.82 -9.92
N TYR A 218 -13.65 8.80 -10.75
CA TYR A 218 -13.88 9.01 -12.19
C TYR A 218 -15.15 9.79 -12.49
N HIS A 219 -16.16 9.72 -11.62
CA HIS A 219 -17.39 10.51 -11.77
C HIS A 219 -17.37 11.81 -10.97
N LEU A 220 -16.22 12.19 -10.36
CA LEU A 220 -16.10 13.38 -9.53
C LEU A 220 -17.22 13.52 -8.47
N ARG A 221 -17.64 12.39 -7.90
CA ARG A 221 -18.71 12.31 -6.90
C ARG A 221 -18.17 11.87 -5.55
N ARG A 222 -18.98 12.05 -4.51
CA ARG A 222 -18.66 11.51 -3.19
C ARG A 222 -18.73 9.98 -3.18
N ALA A 223 -17.73 9.31 -2.61
CA ALA A 223 -17.78 7.86 -2.45
C ALA A 223 -18.83 7.44 -1.42
N SER A 224 -19.56 6.37 -1.75
CA SER A 224 -20.48 5.70 -0.84
C SER A 224 -19.71 4.93 0.23
N ARG A 225 -20.21 4.96 1.47
CA ARG A 225 -19.67 4.16 2.58
C ARG A 225 -20.44 2.88 2.87
N MET A 226 -21.41 2.51 2.02
CA MET A 226 -22.32 1.41 2.31
C MET A 226 -21.60 0.08 2.50
N HIS A 227 -20.67 -0.26 1.60
CA HIS A 227 -19.91 -1.51 1.68
C HIS A 227 -18.98 -1.50 2.89
N HIS A 228 -18.26 -0.40 3.14
CA HIS A 228 -17.42 -0.24 4.32
C HIS A 228 -18.19 -0.43 5.64
N ASN A 229 -19.36 0.22 5.77
CA ASN A 229 -20.21 0.05 6.95
C ASN A 229 -20.73 -1.40 7.06
N GLY A 230 -21.10 -2.02 5.94
CA GLY A 230 -21.52 -3.42 5.90
C GLY A 230 -20.43 -4.39 6.35
N ALA A 231 -19.19 -4.19 5.91
CA ALA A 231 -18.03 -4.95 6.37
C ALA A 231 -17.81 -4.77 7.88
N ALA A 232 -17.97 -3.54 8.39
CA ALA A 232 -17.80 -3.22 9.81
C ALA A 232 -18.82 -3.95 10.67
N SER A 233 -20.09 -3.94 10.24
CA SER A 233 -21.19 -4.65 10.89
C SER A 233 -20.96 -6.16 10.87
N LEU A 234 -20.55 -6.72 9.74
CA LEU A 234 -20.28 -8.16 9.61
C LEU A 234 -19.13 -8.61 10.49
N LEU A 235 -18.02 -7.86 10.54
CA LEU A 235 -16.87 -8.17 11.40
C LEU A 235 -17.14 -8.00 12.91
N SER A 236 -18.24 -7.33 13.25
CA SER A 236 -18.70 -7.17 14.63
C SER A 236 -19.70 -8.26 15.04
N SER A 237 -20.41 -8.86 14.09
CA SER A 237 -21.45 -9.87 14.35
C SER A 237 -21.01 -11.31 14.14
N VAL A 238 -19.91 -11.56 13.43
CA VAL A 238 -19.38 -12.92 13.24
C VAL A 238 -18.84 -13.44 14.57
N ASP A 239 -19.42 -14.56 15.04
CA ASP A 239 -18.98 -15.26 16.24
C ASP A 239 -17.47 -15.53 16.21
N SER A 240 -16.84 -15.42 17.38
CA SER A 240 -15.38 -15.52 17.51
C SER A 240 -14.80 -16.81 16.95
N ASP A 241 -15.63 -17.85 16.84
CA ASP A 241 -15.21 -19.21 16.51
C ASP A 241 -15.26 -19.49 15.00
N ASN A 242 -15.96 -18.67 14.21
CA ASN A 242 -16.23 -18.91 12.78
C ASN A 242 -15.19 -18.30 11.83
N MET A 243 -14.32 -17.40 12.30
CA MET A 243 -13.20 -16.85 11.51
C MET A 243 -11.89 -16.94 12.24
N ASP A 244 -10.84 -17.31 11.52
CA ASP A 244 -9.46 -17.27 12.02
C ASP A 244 -9.13 -15.90 12.65
N GLY A 245 -8.58 -15.94 13.87
CA GLY A 245 -8.30 -14.73 14.66
C GLY A 245 -7.29 -13.81 13.99
N THR A 246 -6.30 -14.37 13.30
CA THR A 246 -5.25 -13.63 12.58
C THR A 246 -5.85 -12.85 11.41
N LEU A 247 -6.65 -13.52 10.59
CA LEU A 247 -7.35 -12.94 9.44
C LEU A 247 -8.32 -11.83 9.88
N ARG A 248 -9.09 -12.08 10.94
CA ARG A 248 -9.97 -11.05 11.53
C ARG A 248 -9.18 -9.84 12.01
N ALA A 249 -8.03 -10.04 12.65
CA ALA A 249 -7.19 -8.96 13.15
C ALA A 249 -6.65 -8.09 12.00
N TYR A 250 -6.16 -8.70 10.91
CA TYR A 250 -5.72 -7.97 9.73
C TYR A 250 -6.85 -7.17 9.07
N LEU A 251 -8.03 -7.78 8.87
CA LEU A 251 -9.19 -7.07 8.33
C LEU A 251 -9.56 -5.86 9.20
N ARG A 252 -9.55 -6.01 10.54
CA ARG A 252 -9.79 -4.90 11.47
C ARG A 252 -8.69 -3.83 11.40
N LYS A 253 -7.41 -4.18 11.25
CA LYS A 253 -6.32 -3.20 11.02
C LYS A 253 -6.56 -2.39 9.73
N PHE A 254 -6.98 -3.04 8.63
CA PHE A 254 -7.36 -2.34 7.40
C PHE A 254 -8.57 -1.39 7.58
N MET A 255 -9.60 -1.85 8.28
CA MET A 255 -10.78 -1.04 8.56
C MET A 255 -10.46 0.17 9.46
N LEU A 256 -9.65 -0.05 10.50
CA LEU A 256 -9.20 0.99 11.40
C LEU A 256 -8.46 2.09 10.64
N HIS A 257 -7.49 1.72 9.81
CA HIS A 257 -6.77 2.68 8.97
C HIS A 257 -7.71 3.52 8.08
N THR A 258 -8.72 2.87 7.49
CA THR A 258 -9.70 3.55 6.64
C THR A 258 -10.55 4.55 7.46
N GLU A 259 -10.92 4.19 8.70
CA GLU A 259 -11.62 5.10 9.61
C GLU A 259 -10.73 6.26 10.08
N VAL A 260 -9.48 6.01 10.49
CA VAL A 260 -8.52 7.05 10.87
C VAL A 260 -8.28 8.03 9.71
N SER A 261 -7.99 7.51 8.53
CA SER A 261 -7.77 8.32 7.32
C SER A 261 -9.02 9.10 6.91
N THR A 262 -10.21 8.53 7.10
CA THR A 262 -11.48 9.26 6.89
C THR A 262 -11.61 10.41 7.88
N ALA A 263 -11.41 10.14 9.18
CA ALA A 263 -11.58 11.09 10.27
C ALA A 263 -10.69 12.33 10.05
N MET A 264 -9.41 12.11 9.76
CA MET A 264 -8.46 13.18 9.40
C MET A 264 -8.91 13.98 8.18
N ARG A 265 -9.33 13.30 7.10
CA ARG A 265 -9.76 13.99 5.86
C ARG A 265 -11.03 14.83 6.04
N GLN A 266 -11.90 14.39 6.93
CA GLN A 266 -13.17 15.07 7.24
C GLN A 266 -13.04 16.08 8.38
N LYS A 267 -11.89 16.14 9.07
CA LYS A 267 -11.71 16.92 10.30
C LYS A 267 -12.78 16.57 11.36
N LYS A 268 -13.07 15.27 11.50
CA LYS A 268 -14.10 14.73 12.40
C LYS A 268 -13.50 13.73 13.38
N PRO A 269 -14.08 13.55 14.57
CA PRO A 269 -13.61 12.55 15.51
C PRO A 269 -13.79 11.14 14.93
N LEU A 270 -13.04 10.18 15.47
CA LEU A 270 -13.19 8.77 15.13
C LEU A 270 -14.59 8.28 15.52
N LYS A 271 -15.12 7.37 14.71
CA LYS A 271 -16.37 6.68 15.04
C LYS A 271 -16.17 5.73 16.22
N SER A 272 -17.23 5.53 17.00
CA SER A 272 -17.27 4.60 18.14
C SER A 272 -16.72 3.21 17.80
N ILE A 273 -17.00 2.70 16.61
CA ILE A 273 -16.54 1.37 16.16
C ILE A 273 -15.02 1.28 16.00
N ALA A 274 -14.32 2.38 15.69
CA ALA A 274 -12.87 2.36 15.59
C ALA A 274 -12.22 2.12 16.95
N TYR A 275 -12.80 2.69 18.03
CA TYR A 275 -12.33 2.47 19.39
C TYR A 275 -12.47 1.01 19.86
N SER A 276 -13.49 0.29 19.38
CA SER A 276 -13.63 -1.13 19.71
C SER A 276 -12.53 -1.97 19.06
N TRP A 277 -12.06 -1.60 17.87
CA TRP A 277 -10.93 -2.26 17.21
C TRP A 277 -9.60 -1.93 17.88
N ILE A 278 -9.37 -0.67 18.28
CA ILE A 278 -8.17 -0.26 19.01
C ILE A 278 -8.06 -1.01 20.34
N ARG A 279 -9.18 -1.17 21.06
CA ARG A 279 -9.24 -1.87 22.36
C ARG A 279 -9.31 -3.39 22.23
N SER A 280 -9.46 -3.93 21.02
CA SER A 280 -9.66 -5.36 20.81
C SER A 280 -8.38 -6.14 21.18
N LYS A 281 -8.53 -7.24 21.92
CA LYS A 281 -7.42 -8.15 22.23
C LYS A 281 -6.92 -8.92 21.00
N ASP A 282 -7.72 -8.99 19.93
CA ASP A 282 -7.39 -9.70 18.70
C ASP A 282 -6.21 -9.03 17.95
N THR A 283 -5.94 -7.75 18.19
CA THR A 283 -4.80 -7.04 17.59
C THR A 283 -3.45 -7.60 18.05
N VAL A 284 -3.41 -8.27 19.21
CA VAL A 284 -2.21 -8.95 19.74
C VAL A 284 -1.86 -10.21 18.93
N ALA A 285 -2.82 -10.77 18.18
CA ALA A 285 -2.61 -11.96 17.35
C ALA A 285 -1.71 -11.71 16.13
N VAL A 286 -1.52 -10.45 15.72
CA VAL A 286 -0.69 -10.05 14.58
C VAL A 286 0.34 -9.01 15.02
N PRO A 287 1.61 -9.15 14.62
CA PRO A 287 2.65 -8.20 15.01
C PRO A 287 2.28 -6.78 14.55
N ASP A 288 2.69 -5.80 15.34
CA ASP A 288 2.65 -4.42 14.88
C ASP A 288 3.77 -4.17 13.88
N ASN A 289 3.47 -3.28 12.94
CA ASN A 289 4.38 -2.84 11.92
C ASN A 289 4.34 -1.30 11.84
N PRO A 290 5.31 -0.65 11.18
CA PRO A 290 5.35 0.81 11.14
C PRO A 290 4.04 1.43 10.64
N SER A 291 3.34 0.74 9.73
CA SER A 291 2.05 1.17 9.21
C SER A 291 0.95 1.17 10.29
N SER A 292 0.82 0.12 11.11
CA SER A 292 -0.19 0.06 12.19
C SER A 292 0.13 1.02 13.34
N THR A 293 1.41 1.21 13.67
CA THR A 293 1.84 2.24 14.63
C THR A 293 1.41 3.63 14.18
N LEU A 294 1.56 3.94 12.90
CA LEU A 294 1.16 5.24 12.35
C LEU A 294 -0.36 5.45 12.33
N ASP A 295 -1.16 4.38 12.29
CA ASP A 295 -2.62 4.49 12.44
C ASP A 295 -3.02 4.83 13.88
N ALA A 296 -2.29 4.29 14.88
CA ALA A 296 -2.50 4.63 16.28
C ALA A 296 -2.19 6.12 16.57
N ILE A 297 -1.04 6.60 16.08
CA ILE A 297 -0.69 8.03 16.16
C ILE A 297 -1.71 8.86 15.37
N GLY A 298 -2.10 8.40 14.17
CA GLY A 298 -3.10 9.06 13.33
C GLY A 298 -4.47 9.22 14.00
N ALA A 299 -4.87 8.29 14.87
CA ALA A 299 -6.09 8.41 15.66
C ALA A 299 -6.03 9.62 16.60
N LEU A 300 -4.90 9.85 17.26
CA LEU A 300 -4.66 11.02 18.12
C LEU A 300 -4.70 12.31 17.29
N VAL A 301 -4.03 12.32 16.13
CA VAL A 301 -4.03 13.47 15.21
C VAL A 301 -5.46 13.81 14.76
N ALA A 302 -6.27 12.80 14.43
CA ALA A 302 -7.65 13.00 13.99
C ALA A 302 -8.54 13.60 15.08
N GLU A 303 -8.45 13.12 16.32
CA GLU A 303 -9.19 13.67 17.47
C GLU A 303 -8.79 15.12 17.76
N LEU A 304 -7.48 15.38 17.79
CA LEU A 304 -6.96 16.73 18.00
C LEU A 304 -7.40 17.69 16.90
N GLN A 305 -7.30 17.25 15.64
CA GLN A 305 -7.74 18.04 14.49
C GLN A 305 -9.26 18.32 14.52
N ALA A 306 -10.07 17.35 14.93
CA ALA A 306 -11.51 17.52 15.02
C ALA A 306 -11.90 18.52 16.12
N SER A 307 -11.28 18.39 17.30
CA SER A 307 -11.47 19.31 18.43
C SER A 307 -11.09 20.74 18.04
N TYR A 308 -9.96 20.92 17.36
CA TYR A 308 -9.51 22.22 16.87
C TYR A 308 -10.40 22.78 15.77
N ALA A 309 -10.80 21.96 14.79
CA ALA A 309 -11.66 22.40 13.69
C ALA A 309 -13.06 22.83 14.17
N GLN A 310 -13.65 22.08 15.11
CA GLN A 310 -14.92 22.44 15.72
C GLN A 310 -14.85 23.83 16.37
N PHE A 311 -13.75 24.12 17.07
CA PHE A 311 -13.49 25.42 17.66
C PHE A 311 -13.40 26.54 16.62
N VAL A 312 -12.59 26.38 15.57
CA VAL A 312 -12.42 27.40 14.52
C VAL A 312 -13.75 27.73 13.84
N THR A 313 -14.65 26.74 13.68
CA THR A 313 -15.97 26.96 13.07
C THR A 313 -17.02 27.58 14.00
N GLN A 314 -16.80 27.53 15.33
CA GLN A 314 -17.72 28.08 16.34
C GLN A 314 -17.29 29.51 16.72
N SER A 315 -17.26 30.41 15.73
CA SER A 315 -16.99 31.84 15.92
C SER A 315 -18.00 32.47 16.88
N GLY A 316 -17.60 32.70 18.12
CA GLY A 316 -18.43 33.39 19.12
C GLY A 316 -18.18 33.05 20.59
N SER A 317 -17.36 32.05 20.90
CA SER A 317 -17.00 31.74 22.30
C SER A 317 -15.67 32.37 22.68
N THR A 318 -15.64 33.16 23.76
CA THR A 318 -14.41 33.66 24.39
C THR A 318 -13.51 32.46 24.70
N THR A 319 -12.43 32.33 23.95
CA THR A 319 -11.54 31.17 24.08
C THR A 319 -10.72 31.32 25.35
N SER A 320 -10.76 30.31 26.22
CA SER A 320 -9.78 30.25 27.31
C SER A 320 -8.40 30.07 26.71
N LEU A 321 -7.47 30.98 27.01
CA LEU A 321 -6.06 30.90 26.64
C LEU A 321 -5.46 29.52 26.99
N GLU A 322 -5.96 28.90 28.06
CA GLU A 322 -5.56 27.56 28.49
C GLU A 322 -5.87 26.49 27.44
N ARG A 323 -6.98 26.59 26.70
CA ARG A 323 -7.33 25.62 25.66
C ARG A 323 -6.41 25.69 24.44
N LEU A 324 -5.95 26.89 24.08
CA LEU A 324 -4.93 27.07 23.03
C LEU A 324 -3.57 26.52 23.48
N LYS A 325 -3.21 26.68 24.75
CA LYS A 325 -2.00 26.06 25.33
C LYS A 325 -2.10 24.54 25.34
N GLU A 326 -3.25 23.99 25.72
CA GLU A 326 -3.52 22.54 25.71
C GLU A 326 -3.37 21.94 24.31
N TRP A 327 -3.99 22.53 23.28
CA TRP A 327 -3.85 22.05 21.91
C TRP A 327 -2.40 22.13 21.41
N ARG A 328 -1.66 23.19 21.74
CA ARG A 328 -0.24 23.31 21.39
C ARG A 328 0.61 22.23 22.08
N ALA A 329 0.41 22.03 23.37
CA ALA A 329 1.12 21.02 24.14
C ALA A 329 0.85 19.61 23.60
N GLU A 330 -0.42 19.30 23.33
CA GLU A 330 -0.83 17.99 22.79
C GLU A 330 -0.31 17.79 21.36
N ALA A 331 -0.37 18.83 20.50
CA ALA A 331 0.18 18.74 19.15
C ALA A 331 1.69 18.48 19.16
N ARG A 332 2.45 19.11 20.07
CA ARG A 332 3.90 18.85 20.26
C ARG A 332 4.17 17.44 20.74
N ARG A 333 3.37 16.95 21.70
CA ARG A 333 3.47 15.59 22.22
C ARG A 333 3.27 14.55 21.12
N VAL A 334 2.23 14.73 20.30
CA VAL A 334 1.94 13.82 19.16
C VAL A 334 2.99 13.98 18.05
N ASP A 335 3.52 15.17 17.79
CA ASP A 335 4.60 15.36 16.80
C ASP A 335 5.90 14.67 17.25
N ALA A 336 6.19 14.65 18.55
CA ALA A 336 7.30 13.88 19.10
C ALA A 336 7.11 12.36 18.88
N GLU A 337 5.89 11.82 18.99
CA GLU A 337 5.62 10.42 18.62
C GLU A 337 5.87 10.14 17.13
N LEU A 338 5.53 11.10 16.25
CA LEU A 338 5.82 10.99 14.82
C LEU A 338 7.32 11.02 14.54
N LEU A 339 8.09 11.88 15.22
CA LEU A 339 9.54 11.90 15.09
C LEU A 339 10.17 10.59 15.57
N MET A 340 9.73 10.08 16.72
CA MET A 340 10.14 8.76 17.23
C MET A 340 9.79 7.64 16.26
N TRP A 341 8.62 7.71 15.60
CA TRP A 341 8.26 6.74 14.57
C TRP A 341 9.28 6.77 13.41
N ALA A 342 9.64 7.94 12.91
CA ALA A 342 10.59 8.10 11.80
C ALA A 342 12.01 7.65 12.15
N GLU A 343 12.39 7.71 13.43
CA GLU A 343 13.67 7.18 13.92
C GLU A 343 13.68 5.65 13.97
N ASN A 344 12.54 5.02 14.29
CA ASN A 344 12.42 3.59 14.53
C ASN A 344 11.97 2.77 13.31
N VAL A 345 11.66 3.40 12.18
CA VAL A 345 11.38 2.66 10.93
C VAL A 345 12.62 1.85 10.50
N PRO A 346 12.42 0.65 9.93
CA PRO A 346 13.54 -0.15 9.41
C PRO A 346 14.38 0.61 8.39
N ASP A 347 15.71 0.41 8.38
CA ASP A 347 16.61 1.17 7.49
C ASP A 347 16.25 1.07 6.01
N HIS A 348 15.79 -0.11 5.56
CA HIS A 348 15.36 -0.31 4.17
C HIS A 348 14.10 0.49 3.80
N TRP A 349 13.36 1.04 4.75
CA TRP A 349 12.23 1.94 4.49
C TRP A 349 12.64 3.39 4.35
N ARG A 350 13.84 3.78 4.82
CA ARG A 350 14.28 5.17 4.80
C ARG A 350 14.36 5.67 3.35
N PRO A 351 13.91 6.89 3.06
CA PRO A 351 14.00 7.44 1.72
C PRO A 351 15.46 7.55 1.31
N LEU A 352 15.80 7.01 0.14
CA LEU A 352 17.11 7.25 -0.48
C LEU A 352 17.01 8.52 -1.32
N ARG A 353 17.81 9.53 -0.98
CA ARG A 353 17.82 10.81 -1.67
C ARG A 353 18.77 10.78 -2.87
N LEU A 354 18.22 11.01 -4.06
CA LEU A 354 18.91 11.12 -5.33
C LEU A 354 18.96 12.57 -5.80
N ILE A 355 20.04 12.96 -6.47
CA ILE A 355 20.24 14.31 -7.00
C ILE A 355 20.11 14.29 -8.54
N SER A 356 19.34 15.21 -9.11
CA SER A 356 19.19 15.35 -10.56
C SER A 356 20.52 15.63 -11.26
N ASP A 357 20.65 15.17 -12.51
CA ASP A 357 21.85 15.27 -13.34
C ASP A 357 23.08 14.49 -12.81
N ARG A 358 22.92 13.78 -11.69
CA ARG A 358 23.89 12.79 -11.18
C ARG A 358 23.30 11.40 -11.15
N ASP A 359 22.13 11.29 -10.51
CA ASP A 359 21.49 10.01 -10.19
C ASP A 359 20.13 9.86 -10.88
N VAL A 360 19.56 10.94 -11.40
CA VAL A 360 18.24 11.00 -12.03
C VAL A 360 18.35 11.65 -13.40
N ASP A 361 17.77 10.99 -14.39
CA ASP A 361 17.71 11.49 -15.77
C ASP A 361 16.97 12.84 -15.86
N SER A 362 17.53 13.76 -16.64
CA SER A 362 17.02 15.14 -16.81
C SER A 362 15.58 15.22 -17.36
N SER A 363 15.07 14.17 -18.01
CA SER A 363 13.68 14.11 -18.48
C SER A 363 12.66 13.93 -17.36
N ILE A 364 13.10 13.55 -16.15
CA ILE A 364 12.24 13.34 -14.98
C ILE A 364 12.06 14.68 -14.25
N PRO A 365 10.82 15.22 -14.16
CA PRO A 365 10.57 16.47 -13.46
C PRO A 365 10.81 16.31 -11.96
N THR A 366 11.87 16.93 -11.43
CA THR A 366 12.18 16.96 -9.99
C THR A 366 11.86 18.32 -9.37
N TYR A 367 11.74 18.36 -8.04
CA TYR A 367 11.62 19.61 -7.28
C TYR A 367 12.96 19.89 -6.60
N GLN A 368 13.53 21.07 -6.85
CA GLN A 368 14.87 21.46 -6.36
C GLN A 368 15.96 20.41 -6.66
N SER A 369 15.90 19.79 -7.84
CA SER A 369 16.87 18.77 -8.28
C SER A 369 16.97 17.54 -7.34
N VAL A 370 15.89 17.22 -6.60
CA VAL A 370 15.88 16.13 -5.62
C VAL A 370 14.76 15.15 -5.93
N CYS A 371 15.06 13.86 -5.79
CA CYS A 371 14.10 12.77 -5.79
C CYS A 371 14.37 11.84 -4.60
N GLU A 372 13.37 11.54 -3.80
CA GLU A 372 13.43 10.47 -2.80
C GLU A 372 12.84 9.20 -3.38
N VAL A 373 13.60 8.10 -3.35
CA VAL A 373 13.17 6.78 -3.82
C VAL A 373 12.97 5.81 -2.67
N TYR A 374 12.09 4.83 -2.89
CA TYR A 374 11.60 3.91 -1.86
C TYR A 374 11.51 2.49 -2.43
N PRO A 375 11.55 1.43 -1.60
CA PRO A 375 11.44 0.06 -2.10
C PRO A 375 10.11 -0.23 -2.82
N SER A 376 9.03 0.46 -2.43
CA SER A 376 7.73 0.34 -3.07
C SER A 376 6.88 1.60 -2.93
N CYS A 377 5.89 1.77 -3.82
CA CYS A 377 4.87 2.81 -3.64
C CYS A 377 4.16 2.74 -2.28
N GLN A 378 4.03 1.55 -1.69
CA GLN A 378 3.36 1.39 -0.40
C GLN A 378 4.15 2.07 0.72
N ILE A 379 5.47 1.88 0.75
CA ILE A 379 6.36 2.50 1.75
C ILE A 379 6.41 4.02 1.56
N ALA A 380 6.56 4.48 0.31
CA ALA A 380 6.45 5.91 -0.03
C ALA A 380 5.08 6.48 0.42
N SER A 381 4.03 5.68 0.23
CA SER A 381 2.69 5.81 0.79
C SER A 381 2.71 6.27 2.25
N ILE A 382 3.36 5.43 3.07
CA ILE A 382 3.33 5.49 4.53
C ILE A 382 4.12 6.70 5.01
N TRP A 383 5.26 6.99 4.38
CA TRP A 383 6.00 8.23 4.61
C TRP A 383 5.17 9.47 4.30
N ASN A 384 4.39 9.46 3.20
CA ASN A 384 3.49 10.57 2.90
C ASN A 384 2.35 10.69 3.92
N LEU A 385 1.82 9.59 4.46
CA LEU A 385 0.87 9.64 5.58
C LEU A 385 1.49 10.32 6.82
N TRP A 386 2.73 9.96 7.16
CA TRP A 386 3.49 10.58 8.24
C TRP A 386 3.67 12.09 8.01
N ARG A 387 4.12 12.50 6.81
CA ARG A 387 4.26 13.92 6.43
C ARG A 387 2.95 14.67 6.64
N PHE A 388 1.82 14.10 6.23
CA PHE A 388 0.53 14.75 6.39
C PHE A 388 0.02 14.82 7.82
N GLN A 389 0.33 13.82 8.65
CA GLN A 389 0.04 13.91 10.08
C GLN A 389 0.82 15.08 10.70
N ARG A 390 2.11 15.23 10.37
CA ARG A 390 2.92 16.38 10.80
C ARG A 390 2.39 17.72 10.28
N LEU A 391 1.97 17.81 9.01
CA LEU A 391 1.38 19.04 8.46
C LEU A 391 0.10 19.45 9.20
N VAL A 392 -0.73 18.49 9.61
CA VAL A 392 -1.93 18.78 10.40
C VAL A 392 -1.55 19.36 11.77
N LEU A 393 -0.59 18.74 12.46
CA LEU A 393 -0.12 19.22 13.76
C LEU A 393 0.52 20.61 13.66
N ALA A 394 1.40 20.83 12.68
CA ALA A 394 2.01 22.13 12.42
C ALA A 394 0.94 23.21 12.16
N LYS A 395 -0.11 22.90 11.38
CA LYS A 395 -1.23 23.81 11.15
C LYS A 395 -2.00 24.13 12.44
N ILE A 396 -2.25 23.15 13.31
CA ILE A 396 -2.92 23.37 14.61
C ILE A 396 -2.07 24.27 15.50
N ILE A 397 -0.74 24.06 15.55
CA ILE A 397 0.19 24.86 16.36
C ILE A 397 0.24 26.30 15.85
N LEU A 398 0.46 26.50 14.54
CA LEU A 398 0.50 27.82 13.91
C LEU A 398 -0.83 28.57 14.10
N GLY A 399 -1.96 27.88 13.92
CA GLY A 399 -3.28 28.49 14.15
C GLY A 399 -3.53 28.83 15.61
N SER A 400 -3.01 28.04 16.55
CA SER A 400 -3.09 28.34 17.99
C SER A 400 -2.16 29.49 18.42
N LEU A 401 -1.14 29.80 17.63
CA LEU A 401 -0.27 30.98 17.76
C LEU A 401 -0.85 32.23 17.07
N GLY A 402 -2.06 32.16 16.51
CA GLY A 402 -2.70 33.27 15.81
C GLY A 402 -2.16 33.54 14.40
N ALA A 403 -1.40 32.60 13.80
CA ALA A 403 -0.79 32.80 12.49
C ALA A 403 -1.79 32.99 11.35
N PHE A 404 -3.03 32.48 11.50
CA PHE A 404 -4.07 32.48 10.47
C PHE A 404 -5.23 33.44 10.75
N SER A 405 -5.08 34.32 11.74
CA SER A 405 -6.20 35.09 12.28
C SER A 405 -6.19 36.55 11.83
N ALA A 406 -7.33 37.04 11.36
CA ALA A 406 -7.56 38.47 11.24
C ALA A 406 -7.59 39.13 12.65
N PRO A 407 -7.13 40.38 12.81
CA PRO A 407 -7.02 41.05 14.11
C PRO A 407 -8.31 41.08 14.95
N SER A 408 -9.47 40.87 14.33
CA SER A 408 -10.80 40.94 14.95
C SER A 408 -11.21 39.69 15.75
N CYS A 409 -10.59 38.52 15.54
CA CYS A 409 -11.04 37.27 16.19
C CYS A 409 -10.51 37.08 17.63
N PHE A 410 -9.46 37.79 18.02
CA PHE A 410 -8.73 37.57 19.27
C PHE A 410 -8.80 38.74 20.28
N GLY A 411 -9.58 39.78 19.98
CA GLY A 411 -9.73 40.95 20.88
C GLY A 411 -8.41 41.65 21.22
N SER A 412 -8.41 42.52 22.23
CA SER A 412 -7.25 43.32 22.64
C SER A 412 -6.08 42.51 23.22
N ALA A 413 -6.20 41.18 23.29
CA ALA A 413 -5.13 40.29 23.75
C ALA A 413 -4.05 40.06 22.68
N TYR A 414 -4.20 40.56 21.44
CA TYR A 414 -3.28 40.31 20.29
C TYR A 414 -1.79 40.50 20.63
N GLY A 415 -1.46 41.43 21.55
CA GLY A 415 -0.10 41.69 22.02
C GLY A 415 0.47 40.71 23.05
N GLN A 416 -0.34 39.82 23.64
CA GLN A 416 0.09 38.80 24.62
C GLN A 416 0.20 37.38 24.01
N PHE A 417 -0.09 37.20 22.71
CA PHE A 417 -0.11 35.90 22.03
C PHE A 417 1.27 35.34 21.65
N LEU A 418 2.33 36.14 21.73
CA LEU A 418 3.70 35.71 21.40
C LEU A 418 4.34 34.99 22.58
N ASP A 419 3.79 33.83 22.95
CA ASP A 419 4.59 32.79 23.57
C ASP A 419 5.59 32.32 22.48
N ASP A 420 6.78 32.91 22.54
CA ASP A 420 7.99 32.63 21.77
C ASP A 420 7.92 32.83 20.23
N PRO A 421 8.37 33.99 19.69
CA PRO A 421 8.57 34.20 18.24
C PRO A 421 9.39 33.09 17.56
N THR A 422 10.24 32.40 18.31
CA THR A 422 11.05 31.27 17.85
C THR A 422 10.17 30.07 17.48
N ASP A 423 9.12 29.78 18.26
CA ASP A 423 8.21 28.66 17.98
C ASP A 423 7.45 28.87 16.66
N LEU A 424 6.98 30.09 16.41
CA LEU A 424 6.30 30.45 15.17
C LEU A 424 7.22 30.20 13.96
N LEU A 425 8.48 30.64 14.04
CA LEU A 425 9.47 30.44 12.98
C LEU A 425 9.80 28.95 12.78
N ASN A 426 10.03 28.22 13.86
CA ASN A 426 10.34 26.78 13.83
C ASN A 426 9.25 25.97 13.15
N TYR A 427 7.97 26.24 13.46
CA TYR A 427 6.86 25.50 12.86
C TYR A 427 6.54 25.95 11.43
N ARG A 428 6.80 27.21 11.06
CA ARG A 428 6.77 27.63 9.65
C ARG A 428 7.83 26.90 8.83
N GLN A 429 9.06 26.80 9.36
CA GLN A 429 10.13 26.04 8.74
C GLN A 429 9.78 24.55 8.63
N THR A 430 9.28 23.95 9.72
CA THR A 430 8.84 22.55 9.72
C THR A 430 7.78 22.29 8.66
N LEU A 431 6.78 23.17 8.53
CA LEU A 431 5.75 23.07 7.50
C LEU A 431 6.38 23.09 6.10
N GLN A 432 7.26 24.06 5.83
CA GLN A 432 7.95 24.18 4.56
C GLN A 432 8.77 22.93 4.21
N GLU A 433 9.58 22.44 5.16
CA GLU A 433 10.41 21.24 4.98
C GLU A 433 9.58 19.99 4.72
N VAL A 434 8.44 19.86 5.39
CA VAL A 434 7.54 18.72 5.16
C VAL A 434 6.89 18.81 3.78
N VAL A 435 6.50 19.99 3.30
CA VAL A 435 5.98 20.17 1.93
C VAL A 435 7.08 19.91 0.90
N ASP A 436 8.32 20.35 1.14
CA ASP A 436 9.48 20.02 0.30
C ASP A 436 9.66 18.50 0.21
N SER A 437 9.61 17.78 1.34
CA SER A 437 9.73 16.32 1.38
C SER A 437 8.57 15.59 0.68
N VAL A 438 7.34 16.12 0.71
CA VAL A 438 6.25 15.60 -0.14
C VAL A 438 6.64 15.73 -1.61
N CYS A 439 7.12 16.90 -2.03
CA CYS A 439 7.53 17.17 -3.41
C CYS A 439 8.67 16.25 -3.86
N TYR A 440 9.66 15.99 -3.00
CA TYR A 440 10.76 15.08 -3.29
C TYR A 440 10.30 13.63 -3.55
N SER A 441 9.16 13.20 -3.01
CA SER A 441 8.62 11.85 -3.24
C SER A 441 7.87 11.67 -4.57
N ILE A 442 7.46 12.76 -5.23
CA ILE A 442 6.60 12.69 -6.43
C ILE A 442 7.31 12.12 -7.66
N PRO A 443 8.57 12.46 -7.97
CA PRO A 443 9.23 11.94 -9.17
C PRO A 443 9.36 10.41 -9.16
N PHE A 444 9.53 9.81 -7.97
CA PHE A 444 9.52 8.35 -7.79
C PHE A 444 8.23 7.68 -8.29
N TYR A 445 7.08 8.32 -8.10
CA TYR A 445 5.80 7.78 -8.55
C TYR A 445 5.53 7.95 -10.05
N LEU A 446 6.09 8.99 -10.68
CA LEU A 446 5.66 9.41 -12.01
C LEU A 446 6.73 9.20 -13.10
N GLY A 447 8.01 9.13 -12.73
CA GLY A 447 9.11 9.07 -13.68
C GLY A 447 9.11 10.25 -14.64
N ASN A 448 9.36 9.99 -15.93
CA ASN A 448 9.26 10.98 -17.02
C ASN A 448 7.91 10.95 -17.77
N ARG A 449 6.93 10.14 -17.33
CA ARG A 449 5.66 9.95 -18.04
C ARG A 449 4.77 11.20 -18.03
N THR A 450 4.37 11.73 -19.18
CA THR A 450 3.52 12.94 -19.26
C THR A 450 2.19 12.71 -19.97
N THR A 451 2.03 11.58 -20.66
CA THR A 451 0.84 11.24 -21.44
C THR A 451 -0.08 10.29 -20.69
N ARG A 452 -1.32 10.15 -21.17
CA ARG A 452 -2.31 9.18 -20.69
C ARG A 452 -1.73 7.76 -20.62
N SER A 453 -1.98 7.05 -19.51
CA SER A 453 -1.46 5.69 -19.32
C SER A 453 -2.02 4.70 -20.34
N ARG A 454 -1.17 3.83 -20.89
CA ARG A 454 -1.55 2.78 -21.85
C ARG A 454 -0.88 1.46 -21.51
N LEU A 455 -1.45 0.34 -21.97
CA LEU A 455 -0.86 -0.99 -21.76
C LEU A 455 0.57 -1.10 -22.32
N THR A 456 0.91 -0.32 -23.36
CA THR A 456 2.25 -0.28 -23.95
C THR A 456 3.31 0.29 -23.00
N ASP A 457 2.91 1.09 -22.00
CA ASP A 457 3.82 1.74 -21.06
C ASP A 457 4.64 0.73 -20.26
N PHE A 458 4.07 -0.43 -19.93
CA PHE A 458 4.76 -1.47 -19.16
C PHE A 458 6.03 -1.98 -19.84
N THR A 459 6.05 -1.96 -21.17
CA THR A 459 7.16 -2.46 -22.00
C THR A 459 7.95 -1.36 -22.70
N ASP A 460 7.57 -0.09 -22.54
CA ASP A 460 8.18 1.04 -23.24
C ASP A 460 9.54 1.42 -22.62
N PRO A 461 10.69 1.17 -23.30
CA PRO A 461 12.01 1.46 -22.75
C PRO A 461 12.28 2.97 -22.59
N THR A 462 11.48 3.85 -23.21
CA THR A 462 11.64 5.31 -23.09
C THR A 462 11.07 5.86 -21.78
N ILE A 463 10.26 5.08 -21.08
CA ILE A 463 9.76 5.44 -19.75
C ILE A 463 10.86 5.17 -18.73
N LEU A 464 11.36 6.24 -18.12
CA LEU A 464 12.41 6.20 -17.11
C LEU A 464 11.82 6.42 -15.72
N LEU A 465 12.23 5.58 -14.77
CA LEU A 465 11.81 5.63 -13.38
C LEU A 465 13.04 5.82 -12.47
N PRO A 466 12.98 6.68 -11.45
CA PRO A 466 14.10 6.88 -10.52
C PRO A 466 14.41 5.63 -9.70
N GLY A 467 15.70 5.38 -9.43
CA GLY A 467 16.14 4.40 -8.43
C GLY A 467 16.03 2.92 -8.84
N GLN A 468 15.78 2.63 -10.12
CA GLN A 468 15.61 1.26 -10.64
C GLN A 468 16.84 0.36 -10.38
N ASP A 469 18.04 0.94 -10.30
CA ASP A 469 19.30 0.22 -10.05
C ASP A 469 19.80 0.35 -8.59
N CYS A 470 19.18 1.20 -7.77
CA CYS A 470 19.73 1.61 -6.46
C CYS A 470 19.14 0.87 -5.25
N LEU A 471 17.99 0.19 -5.41
CA LEU A 471 17.17 -0.25 -4.27
C LEU A 471 17.46 -1.68 -3.75
N GLY A 472 18.48 -2.36 -4.27
CA GLY A 472 18.83 -3.72 -3.83
C GLY A 472 17.77 -4.78 -4.13
N ALA A 473 18.11 -6.05 -3.95
CA ALA A 473 17.38 -7.23 -4.44
C ALA A 473 15.99 -7.52 -3.81
N VAL A 474 15.29 -6.54 -3.25
CA VAL A 474 14.01 -6.76 -2.55
C VAL A 474 12.85 -7.05 -3.52
N ILE A 475 12.88 -6.44 -4.71
CA ILE A 475 11.90 -6.65 -5.78
C ILE A 475 12.67 -6.70 -7.11
N SER A 476 12.24 -7.54 -8.06
CA SER A 476 12.85 -7.54 -9.40
C SER A 476 12.67 -6.17 -10.07
N SER A 477 13.66 -5.74 -10.87
CA SER A 477 13.58 -4.45 -11.59
C SER A 477 12.32 -4.33 -12.45
N ASP A 478 11.92 -5.44 -13.07
CA ASP A 478 10.68 -5.58 -13.83
C ASP A 478 9.42 -5.41 -12.98
N ASP A 479 9.34 -6.07 -11.83
CA ASP A 479 8.18 -5.95 -10.95
C ASP A 479 8.10 -4.53 -10.34
N HIS A 480 9.25 -3.94 -9.98
CA HIS A 480 9.31 -2.56 -9.52
C HIS A 480 8.74 -1.62 -10.58
N ARG A 481 9.21 -1.74 -11.83
CA ARG A 481 8.72 -0.95 -12.96
C ARG A 481 7.21 -1.10 -13.16
N ARG A 482 6.70 -2.34 -13.24
CA ARG A 482 5.25 -2.61 -13.40
C ARG A 482 4.43 -1.96 -12.29
N HIS A 483 4.91 -2.08 -11.06
CA HIS A 483 4.27 -1.52 -9.88
C HIS A 483 4.20 0.00 -9.87
N ILE A 484 5.31 0.70 -10.16
CA ILE A 484 5.33 2.16 -10.23
C ILE A 484 4.43 2.67 -11.36
N ILE A 485 4.48 2.05 -12.54
CA ILE A 485 3.65 2.47 -13.69
C ILE A 485 2.16 2.34 -13.38
N ALA A 486 1.76 1.23 -12.74
CA ALA A 486 0.36 0.95 -12.44
C ALA A 486 -0.20 1.76 -11.27
N GLN A 487 0.54 1.83 -10.17
CA GLN A 487 0.07 2.41 -8.90
C GLN A 487 0.57 3.83 -8.66
N GLY A 488 1.74 4.19 -9.17
CA GLY A 488 2.40 5.47 -8.90
C GLY A 488 1.49 6.69 -9.06
N PRO A 489 0.80 6.88 -10.20
CA PRO A 489 -0.12 8.00 -10.38
C PRO A 489 -1.25 8.04 -9.33
N TRP A 490 -1.84 6.89 -9.00
CA TRP A 490 -2.86 6.78 -7.95
C TRP A 490 -2.33 7.21 -6.57
N ARG A 491 -1.09 6.83 -6.27
CA ARG A 491 -0.42 7.08 -4.99
C ARG A 491 0.05 8.53 -4.89
N ALA A 492 0.47 9.15 -5.99
CA ALA A 492 0.85 10.57 -6.07
C ALA A 492 -0.37 11.52 -6.05
N MET A 493 -1.53 11.08 -6.54
CA MET A 493 -2.77 11.86 -6.55
C MET A 493 -3.16 12.35 -5.15
N HIS A 494 -3.02 11.49 -4.14
CA HIS A 494 -3.41 11.80 -2.77
C HIS A 494 -2.56 12.93 -2.15
N PRO A 495 -1.20 12.85 -2.11
CA PRO A 495 -0.39 13.93 -1.58
C PRO A 495 -0.60 15.25 -2.32
N LEU A 496 -0.62 15.22 -3.64
CA LEU A 496 -0.74 16.42 -4.46
C LEU A 496 -2.10 17.12 -4.27
N SER A 497 -3.21 16.36 -4.33
CA SER A 497 -4.55 16.92 -4.09
C SER A 497 -4.70 17.48 -2.68
N ARG A 498 -4.08 16.84 -1.68
CA ARG A 498 -4.11 17.31 -0.29
C ARG A 498 -3.27 18.57 -0.11
N CYS A 499 -2.09 18.67 -0.71
CA CYS A 499 -1.30 19.89 -0.73
C CYS A 499 -2.11 21.04 -1.37
N LEU A 500 -2.62 20.86 -2.60
CA LEU A 500 -3.40 21.90 -3.29
C LEU A 500 -4.57 22.42 -2.46
N THR A 501 -5.29 21.51 -1.79
CA THR A 501 -6.45 21.90 -0.98
C THR A 501 -6.07 22.46 0.39
N LEU A 502 -4.96 22.05 0.98
CA LEU A 502 -4.42 22.64 2.21
C LEU A 502 -4.14 24.14 2.03
N PHE A 503 -3.68 24.53 0.83
CA PHE A 503 -3.40 25.92 0.47
C PHE A 503 -4.62 26.67 -0.08
N SER A 504 -5.77 26.00 -0.28
CA SER A 504 -6.97 26.59 -0.86
C SER A 504 -8.13 26.74 0.13
N GLU A 505 -7.99 26.21 1.35
CA GLU A 505 -8.93 26.30 2.49
C GLU A 505 -8.95 27.72 3.11
N ASP A 506 -9.68 27.90 4.22
CA ASP A 506 -9.97 29.19 4.87
C ASP A 506 -8.73 30.07 5.19
N ASP A 507 -7.53 29.46 5.22
CA ASP A 507 -6.24 30.13 5.52
C ASP A 507 -5.37 30.35 4.27
N ARG A 508 -6.00 30.40 3.07
CA ARG A 508 -5.36 30.39 1.73
C ARG A 508 -4.15 31.32 1.60
N GLU A 509 -4.31 32.60 1.91
CA GLU A 509 -3.26 33.60 1.66
C GLU A 509 -2.04 33.40 2.56
N VAL A 510 -2.26 33.15 3.84
CA VAL A 510 -1.17 32.90 4.79
C VAL A 510 -0.45 31.60 4.44
N MET A 511 -1.20 30.53 4.18
CA MET A 511 -0.61 29.23 3.85
C MET A 511 0.14 29.26 2.52
N ALA A 512 -0.33 30.01 1.53
CA ALA A 512 0.39 30.22 0.28
C ALA A 512 1.68 31.05 0.49
N SER A 513 1.66 32.04 1.38
CA SER A 513 2.86 32.85 1.69
C SER A 513 3.98 32.07 2.39
N LEU A 514 3.67 30.91 2.97
CA LEU A 514 4.65 30.04 3.61
C LEU A 514 5.46 29.22 2.61
N LEU A 515 4.94 29.04 1.40
CA LEU A 515 5.57 28.20 0.39
C LEU A 515 6.74 28.91 -0.30
N ARG A 516 7.74 28.13 -0.72
CA ARG A 516 8.81 28.64 -1.57
C ARG A 516 8.25 29.15 -2.90
N PRO A 517 8.88 30.18 -3.51
CA PRO A 517 8.50 30.66 -4.84
C PRO A 517 8.43 29.51 -5.86
N GLY A 518 7.34 29.42 -6.61
CA GLY A 518 7.14 28.40 -7.65
C GLY A 518 6.70 27.01 -7.14
N GLN A 519 6.68 26.77 -5.82
CA GLN A 519 6.37 25.45 -5.28
C GLN A 519 4.90 25.06 -5.48
N ARG A 520 3.97 26.02 -5.34
CA ARG A 520 2.54 25.78 -5.55
C ARG A 520 2.26 25.43 -7.02
N GLU A 521 2.88 26.16 -7.93
CA GLU A 521 2.81 25.95 -9.37
C GLU A 521 3.37 24.57 -9.72
N TRP A 522 4.50 24.19 -9.14
CA TRP A 522 5.08 22.86 -9.34
C TRP A 522 4.14 21.75 -8.85
N ILE A 523 3.56 21.87 -7.65
CA ILE A 523 2.59 20.91 -7.10
C ILE A 523 1.36 20.80 -8.01
N ARG A 524 0.84 21.95 -8.49
CA ARG A 524 -0.29 22.00 -9.42
C ARG A 524 0.04 21.27 -10.73
N ASP A 525 1.19 21.53 -11.31
CA ASP A 525 1.57 20.94 -12.59
C ASP A 525 1.77 19.42 -12.47
N GLN A 526 2.38 18.95 -11.37
CA GLN A 526 2.45 17.51 -11.09
C GLN A 526 1.06 16.90 -10.84
N PHE A 527 0.13 17.63 -10.21
CA PHE A 527 -1.23 17.14 -10.01
C PHE A 527 -2.00 17.00 -11.32
N LEU A 528 -1.92 17.99 -12.22
CA LEU A 528 -2.53 17.92 -13.54
C LEU A 528 -1.91 16.82 -14.41
N ARG A 529 -0.61 16.58 -14.25
CA ARG A 529 0.09 15.44 -14.85
C ARG A 529 -0.46 14.11 -14.32
N VAL A 530 -0.72 13.98 -13.03
CA VAL A 530 -1.39 12.79 -12.45
C VAL A 530 -2.79 12.62 -13.03
N ALA A 531 -3.58 13.69 -13.12
CA ALA A 531 -4.91 13.64 -13.71
C ALA A 531 -4.86 13.16 -15.18
N THR A 532 -3.85 13.60 -15.93
CA THR A 532 -3.61 13.15 -17.31
C THR A 532 -3.25 11.66 -17.36
N LEU A 533 -2.30 11.21 -16.53
CA LEU A 533 -1.88 9.81 -16.47
C LEU A 533 -3.05 8.87 -16.12
N LEU A 534 -3.93 9.32 -15.22
CA LEU A 534 -5.10 8.56 -14.76
C LEU A 534 -6.34 8.75 -15.64
N HIS A 535 -6.29 9.50 -16.74
CA HIS A 535 -7.46 9.78 -17.59
C HIS A 535 -8.64 10.41 -16.82
N LEU A 536 -8.37 11.21 -15.80
CA LEU A 536 -9.41 11.85 -15.00
C LEU A 536 -10.11 12.95 -15.80
N PRO A 537 -11.44 13.12 -15.66
CA PRO A 537 -12.15 14.20 -16.33
C PRO A 537 -11.62 15.53 -15.83
N THR A 538 -11.28 16.42 -16.75
CA THR A 538 -10.66 17.71 -16.40
C THR A 538 -11.61 18.89 -16.59
N GLU A 539 -12.79 18.70 -17.17
CA GLU A 539 -13.80 19.76 -17.33
C GLU A 539 -15.02 19.49 -16.45
N PRO A 540 -15.57 20.51 -15.76
CA PRO A 540 -16.91 20.42 -15.20
C PRO A 540 -17.87 20.23 -16.37
N GLY A 541 -18.77 19.24 -16.28
CA GLY A 541 -19.77 18.99 -17.32
C GLY A 541 -20.48 20.28 -17.72
N ASN A 542 -20.59 20.52 -19.03
CA ASN A 542 -21.23 21.67 -19.65
C ASN A 542 -22.50 22.11 -18.91
N ASP A 543 -22.42 23.23 -18.18
CA ASP A 543 -23.59 24.06 -17.86
C ASP A 543 -23.25 25.50 -17.44
N THR A 544 -21.99 25.94 -17.50
CA THR A 544 -21.68 27.38 -17.39
C THR A 544 -20.58 27.74 -18.38
N GLY A 545 -20.98 28.44 -19.45
CA GLY A 545 -20.07 29.00 -20.44
C GLY A 545 -19.15 30.05 -19.83
N SER A 546 -17.95 29.65 -19.44
CA SER A 546 -16.81 30.55 -19.32
C SER A 546 -15.54 29.84 -19.78
N PRO A 547 -15.07 30.08 -21.01
CA PRO A 547 -13.81 29.56 -21.49
C PRO A 547 -12.68 30.45 -20.94
N GLY A 548 -12.05 30.06 -19.83
CA GLY A 548 -10.87 30.77 -19.33
C GLY A 548 -10.58 30.75 -17.83
N GLY A 549 -10.83 29.65 -17.11
CA GLY A 549 -10.30 29.51 -15.75
C GLY A 549 -8.78 29.31 -15.77
N SER A 550 -8.02 30.09 -14.98
CA SER A 550 -6.58 29.84 -14.74
C SER A 550 -6.34 28.36 -14.41
N ALA A 551 -5.21 27.78 -14.83
CA ALA A 551 -4.82 26.40 -14.52
C ALA A 551 -4.92 26.08 -13.02
N ASP A 552 -4.74 27.10 -12.17
CA ASP A 552 -4.94 27.01 -10.71
C ASP A 552 -6.37 26.65 -10.33
N VAL A 553 -7.37 27.35 -10.90
CA VAL A 553 -8.79 27.13 -10.61
C VAL A 553 -9.20 25.72 -11.02
N LYS A 554 -8.72 25.27 -12.19
CA LYS A 554 -8.97 23.93 -12.71
C LYS A 554 -8.40 22.85 -11.79
N ALA A 555 -7.14 23.00 -11.37
CA ALA A 555 -6.48 22.06 -10.49
C ALA A 555 -7.11 22.03 -9.09
N GLU A 556 -7.45 23.19 -8.51
CA GLU A 556 -8.12 23.28 -7.21
C GLU A 556 -9.50 22.63 -7.22
N TYR A 557 -10.31 22.91 -8.25
CA TYR A 557 -11.62 22.28 -8.44
C TYR A 557 -11.48 20.76 -8.50
N LEU A 558 -10.61 20.27 -9.40
CA LEU A 558 -10.40 18.85 -9.59
C LEU A 558 -9.87 18.16 -8.33
N ALA A 559 -8.91 18.78 -7.62
CA ALA A 559 -8.40 18.28 -6.35
C ALA A 559 -9.50 18.15 -5.30
N ARG A 560 -10.38 19.15 -5.20
CA ARG A 560 -11.51 19.12 -4.25
C ARG A 560 -12.50 18.01 -4.58
N GLU A 561 -12.88 17.85 -5.85
CA GLU A 561 -13.84 16.81 -6.24
C GLU A 561 -13.26 15.40 -6.12
N ILE A 562 -12.01 15.18 -6.54
CA ILE A 562 -11.30 13.91 -6.35
C ILE A 562 -11.23 13.56 -4.86
N ARG A 563 -10.95 14.52 -3.98
CA ARG A 563 -10.91 14.26 -2.53
C ARG A 563 -12.26 13.80 -1.98
N LYS A 564 -13.40 14.19 -2.56
CA LYS A 564 -14.73 13.66 -2.20
C LYS A 564 -14.88 12.19 -2.59
N GLY A 565 -14.38 11.80 -3.76
CA GLY A 565 -14.37 10.41 -4.22
C GLY A 565 -13.36 9.54 -3.47
N ALA A 566 -12.20 10.10 -3.15
CA ALA A 566 -11.13 9.41 -2.44
C ALA A 566 -11.37 9.29 -0.92
N ILE A 567 -12.46 9.85 -0.37
CA ILE A 567 -12.69 9.99 1.09
C ILE A 567 -12.66 8.68 1.89
N LEU A 568 -12.85 7.55 1.19
CA LEU A 568 -12.82 6.20 1.72
C LEU A 568 -11.69 5.35 1.14
N MET A 569 -10.90 5.88 0.24
CA MET A 569 -9.65 5.23 -0.12
C MET A 569 -8.77 5.32 1.10
N SER A 570 -8.40 4.19 1.66
CA SER A 570 -7.15 4.11 2.40
C SER A 570 -6.05 4.66 1.48
N GLY A 571 -5.48 5.80 1.83
CA GLY A 571 -4.25 6.26 1.21
C GLY A 571 -3.14 6.02 2.21
N PRO A 572 -1.95 5.55 1.79
CA PRO A 572 -1.77 4.16 1.35
C PRO A 572 -2.28 3.72 0.02
#